data_AF-A0AAE3W5T7-F1
#
_entry.id   AF-A0AAE3W5T7-F1
#
_cell.length_a   1.000
_cell.length_b   1.000
_cell.length_c   1.000
_cell.angle_alpha   90.00
_cell.angle_beta   90.00
_cell.angle_gamma   90.00
#
_symmetry.space_group_name_H-M   'P 1'
#
loop_
_entity.id
_entity.type
_entity.pdbx_description
1 polymer ?
#
loop_
_entity_poly.entity_id
_entity_poly.type
_entity_poly.pdbx_seq_one_letter_code
_entity_poly.pdbx_strand_id
1 'polypeptide(L)'
;MDPGELDDDLLPTILGICEDFFAHADPAVHRELDTVLRARHISGGPGWLIDMLALTRLRLQTANDPEQPTAEDQSAVKTRGD
;
A
#
# COMPACT_ATOMS: atom_id res chain seq x y z
N MET A 1 -20.94 18.04 7.71
CA MET A 1 -19.91 17.24 7.02
C MET A 1 -19.03 18.22 6.29
N ASP A 2 -17.81 18.39 6.77
CA ASP A 2 -16.77 19.17 6.11
C ASP A 2 -16.16 18.27 5.02
N PRO A 3 -16.15 18.68 3.74
CA PRO A 3 -15.56 17.89 2.66
C PRO A 3 -14.01 17.80 2.74
N GLY A 4 -13.37 18.44 3.72
CA GLY A 4 -11.92 18.46 3.92
C GLY A 4 -11.31 17.32 4.73
N GLU A 5 -12.10 16.54 5.48
CA GLU A 5 -11.67 15.31 6.17
C GLU A 5 -12.07 14.09 5.34
N LEU A 6 -11.44 13.89 4.18
CA LEU A 6 -11.25 12.51 3.76
C LEU A 6 -10.17 11.99 4.72
N ASP A 7 -10.59 11.30 5.78
CA ASP A 7 -9.71 10.71 6.80
C ASP A 7 -8.41 10.21 6.15
N ASP A 8 -7.25 10.51 6.74
CA ASP A 8 -5.95 9.99 6.27
C ASP A 8 -5.96 8.44 6.16
N ASP A 9 -6.94 7.79 6.81
CA ASP A 9 -7.22 6.36 6.78
C ASP A 9 -8.17 5.90 5.65
N LEU A 10 -8.86 6.79 4.95
CA LEU A 10 -9.83 6.44 3.91
C LEU A 10 -9.16 5.76 2.71
N LEU A 11 -8.05 6.30 2.23
CA LEU A 11 -7.34 5.71 1.09
C LEU A 11 -6.77 4.33 1.42
N PRO A 12 -6.04 4.12 2.54
CA PRO A 12 -5.65 2.78 3.00
C PRO A 12 -6.83 1.81 3.11
N THR A 13 -7.99 2.29 3.58
CA THR A 13 -9.21 1.48 3.69
C THR A 13 -9.75 1.06 2.33
N ILE A 14 -9.85 1.98 1.36
CA ILE A 14 -10.30 1.68 0.00
C ILE A 14 -9.37 0.67 -0.67
N LEU A 15 -8.06 0.84 -0.51
CA LEU A 15 -7.07 -0.09 -1.07
C LEU A 15 -7.23 -1.51 -0.48
N GLY A 16 -7.49 -1.61 0.82
CA GLY A 16 -7.78 -2.89 1.49
C GLY A 16 -9.05 -3.56 0.98
N ILE A 17 -10.12 -2.79 0.78
CA ILE A 17 -11.37 -3.31 0.19
C ILE A 17 -11.14 -3.85 -1.22
N CYS A 18 -10.38 -3.12 -2.04
CA CYS A 18 -10.05 -3.58 -3.39
C CYS A 18 -9.19 -4.85 -3.37
N GLU A 19 -8.19 -4.90 -2.50
CA GLU A 19 -7.34 -6.08 -2.26
C GLU A 19 -8.21 -7.30 -1.91
N ASP A 20 -9.06 -7.20 -0.90
CA ASP A 20 -9.94 -8.27 -0.44
C ASP A 20 -10.93 -8.72 -1.51
N PHE A 21 -11.54 -7.77 -2.22
CA PHE A 21 -12.48 -8.06 -3.31
C PHE A 21 -11.80 -8.87 -4.40
N PHE A 22 -10.63 -8.43 -4.88
CA PHE A 22 -9.93 -9.12 -5.95
C PHE A 22 -9.31 -10.45 -5.48
N ALA A 23 -8.88 -10.57 -4.23
CA ALA A 23 -8.37 -11.83 -3.69
C ALA A 23 -9.44 -12.94 -3.65
N HIS A 24 -10.71 -12.57 -3.43
CA HIS A 24 -11.83 -13.51 -3.30
C HIS A 24 -12.77 -13.53 -4.52
N ALA A 25 -12.45 -12.76 -5.57
CA ALA A 25 -13.27 -12.69 -6.76
C ALA A 25 -13.31 -14.03 -7.50
N ASP A 26 -14.43 -14.28 -8.18
CA ASP A 26 -14.59 -15.46 -9.03
C ASP A 26 -13.55 -15.46 -10.18
N PRO A 27 -13.08 -16.63 -10.64
CA PRO A 27 -12.16 -16.72 -11.77
C PRO A 27 -12.62 -15.99 -13.05
N ALA A 28 -13.92 -15.82 -13.28
CA ALA A 28 -14.43 -15.01 -14.39
C ALA A 28 -14.00 -13.53 -14.27
N VAL A 29 -14.09 -12.96 -13.08
CA VAL A 29 -13.65 -11.58 -12.79
C VAL A 29 -12.14 -11.45 -12.99
N HIS A 30 -11.35 -12.44 -12.58
CA HIS A 30 -9.90 -12.44 -12.85
C HIS A 30 -9.57 -12.46 -14.33
N ARG A 31 -10.31 -13.21 -15.17
CA ARG A 31 -10.10 -13.20 -16.62
C ARG A 31 -10.45 -11.86 -17.26
N GLU A 32 -11.54 -11.24 -16.81
CA GLU A 32 -11.91 -9.89 -17.26
C GLU A 32 -10.85 -8.87 -16.84
N LEU A 33 -10.39 -8.93 -15.59
CA LEU A 33 -9.34 -8.08 -15.07
C LEU A 33 -8.03 -8.27 -15.84
N ASP A 34 -7.62 -9.50 -16.14
CA ASP A 34 -6.44 -9.80 -16.96
C ASP A 34 -6.57 -9.19 -18.37
N THR A 35 -7.75 -9.28 -18.98
CA THR A 35 -8.03 -8.65 -20.29
C THR A 35 -7.83 -7.14 -20.23
N VAL A 36 -8.36 -6.51 -19.18
CA VAL A 36 -8.24 -5.07 -18.93
C VAL A 36 -6.78 -4.64 -18.68
N LEU A 37 -6.02 -5.43 -17.92
CA LEU A 37 -4.60 -5.16 -17.64
C LEU A 37 -3.75 -5.27 -18.90
N ARG A 38 -3.96 -6.32 -19.70
CA ARG A 38 -3.27 -6.50 -20.98
C ARG A 38 -3.58 -5.40 -21.98
N ALA A 39 -4.82 -4.92 -22.03
CA ALA A 39 -5.20 -3.77 -22.86
C ALA A 39 -4.44 -2.48 -22.49
N ARG A 40 -3.87 -2.41 -21.28
CA ARG A 40 -3.02 -1.31 -20.81
C ARG A 40 -1.53 -1.66 -20.80
N HIS A 41 -1.13 -2.73 -21.48
CA HIS A 41 0.24 -3.23 -21.54
C HIS A 41 0.84 -3.61 -20.16
N ILE A 42 0.00 -3.98 -19.19
CA ILE A 42 0.44 -4.49 -17.90
C ILE A 42 0.48 -6.02 -17.97
N SER A 43 1.68 -6.60 -17.83
CA SER A 43 1.91 -8.04 -18.01
C SER A 43 1.78 -8.89 -16.74
N GLY A 44 1.59 -8.26 -15.57
CA GLY A 44 1.58 -8.96 -14.27
C GLY A 44 0.29 -9.72 -13.96
N GLY A 45 -0.80 -9.48 -14.70
CA GLY A 45 -2.10 -10.10 -14.48
C GLY A 45 -2.78 -9.71 -13.15
N PRO A 46 -3.88 -10.38 -12.78
CA PRO A 46 -4.68 -10.04 -11.60
C PRO A 46 -3.90 -10.11 -10.28
N GLY A 47 -3.05 -11.13 -10.11
CA GLY A 47 -2.24 -11.29 -8.90
C GLY A 47 -1.29 -10.12 -8.65
N TRP A 48 -0.63 -9.64 -9.71
CA TRP A 48 0.22 -8.45 -9.62
C TRP A 48 -0.54 -7.21 -9.17
N LEU A 49 -1.79 -7.02 -9.62
CA LEU A 49 -2.58 -5.87 -9.18
C LEU A 49 -2.88 -5.96 -7.67
N ILE A 50 -3.25 -7.15 -7.18
CA ILE A 50 -3.50 -7.38 -5.75
C ILE A 50 -2.24 -7.05 -4.93
N ASP A 51 -1.08 -7.54 -5.38
CA ASP A 51 0.20 -7.25 -4.72
C ASP A 51 0.52 -5.74 -4.71
N MET A 52 0.21 -5.03 -5.80
CA MET A 52 0.42 -3.58 -5.87
C MET A 52 -0.53 -2.80 -4.97
N LEU A 53 -1.78 -3.26 -4.80
CA LEU A 53 -2.72 -2.68 -3.85
C LEU A 53 -2.22 -2.85 -2.41
N ALA A 54 -1.82 -4.07 -2.04
CA ALA A 54 -1.26 -4.38 -0.73
C ALA A 54 0.02 -3.57 -0.43
N LEU A 55 0.95 -3.49 -1.39
CA LEU A 55 2.18 -2.72 -1.26
C LEU A 55 1.91 -1.22 -1.11
N THR A 56 0.94 -0.69 -1.87
CA THR A 56 0.57 0.73 -1.80
C THR A 56 -0.05 1.06 -0.45
N ARG A 57 -0.95 0.19 0.04
CA ARG A 57 -1.56 0.32 1.37
C ARG A 57 -0.51 0.32 2.47
N LEU A 58 0.43 -0.64 2.43
CA LEU A 58 1.53 -0.72 3.40
C LEU A 58 2.37 0.56 3.42
N ARG A 59 2.74 1.10 2.25
CA ARG A 59 3.54 2.33 2.17
C ARG A 59 2.83 3.54 2.75
N LEU A 60 1.52 3.67 2.53
CA LEU A 60 0.73 4.76 3.11
C LEU A 60 0.67 4.64 4.64
N GLN A 61 0.50 3.42 5.15
CA GLN A 61 0.49 3.16 6.60
C GLN A 61 1.86 3.45 7.24
N THR A 62 2.97 3.08 6.59
CA THR A 62 4.32 3.38 7.10
C THR A 62 4.67 4.87 7.00
N ALA A 63 4.20 5.58 5.98
CA ALA A 63 4.45 7.01 5.83
C ALA A 63 3.76 7.85 6.91
N ASN A 64 2.67 7.34 7.49
CA ASN A 64 1.91 7.99 8.55
C ASN A 64 2.34 7.58 9.96
N ASP A 65 3.37 6.73 10.10
CA ASP A 65 3.92 6.30 11.38
C ASP A 65 5.18 7.15 11.74
N PRO A 66 5.08 8.12 12.68
CA PRO A 66 6.19 9.02 13.00
C PRO A 66 7.33 8.35 13.79
N GLU A 67 7.21 7.08 14.21
CA GLU A 67 8.23 6.37 14.98
C GLU A 67 9.31 5.68 14.12
N GLN A 68 9.67 6.21 12.96
CA GLN A 68 10.92 5.82 12.31
C GLN A 68 12.09 6.54 13.01
N PRO A 69 12.96 5.85 13.79
CA PRO A 69 14.13 6.49 14.37
C PRO A 69 15.04 6.93 13.22
N THR A 70 15.21 8.25 13.07
CA THR A 70 16.20 8.80 12.16
C THR A 70 17.57 8.30 12.62
N ALA A 71 18.40 7.90 11.66
CA ALA A 71 19.72 7.31 11.90
C ALA A 71 20.73 8.24 12.62
N GLU A 72 20.28 9.36 13.17
CA GLU A 72 21.10 10.39 13.83
C GLU A 72 21.37 10.09 15.31
N ASP A 73 20.62 9.17 15.94
CA ASP A 73 20.78 8.87 17.37
C ASP A 73 21.94 7.91 17.71
N GLN A 74 22.72 7.47 16.71
CA GLN A 74 23.89 6.60 16.93
C GLN A 74 25.21 7.38 17.06
N SER A 75 25.24 8.69 16.79
CA SER A 75 26.47 9.48 16.91
C SER A 75 26.72 10.05 18.32
N ALA A 76 25.76 9.97 19.23
CA ALA A 76 25.89 10.53 20.59
C ALA A 76 26.47 9.54 21.62
N VAL A 77 26.57 8.25 21.30
CA VAL A 77 27.14 7.20 22.18
C VAL A 77 28.61 6.93 21.81
N LYS A 78 29.45 7.96 21.68
CA LYS A 78 30.90 7.75 21.51
C LYS A 78 31.79 8.88 22.03
N THR A 79 31.36 9.57 23.08
CA THR A 79 32.19 10.63 23.71
C THR A 79 32.20 10.61 25.24
N ARG A 80 31.73 9.53 25.88
CA ARG A 80 31.87 9.40 27.35
C ARG A 80 32.54 8.07 27.72
N GLY A 81 33.86 8.05 27.63
CA GLY A 81 34.67 6.93 28.09
C GLY A 81 36.11 7.02 27.62
N ASP A 82 36.84 8.03 28.09
CA ASP A 82 38.30 7.98 28.32
C ASP A 82 38.62 8.90 29.52
#